data_AF-A0A9X0DLQ4-F1
#
_entry.id   AF-A0A9X0DLQ4-F1
#
_cell.length_a   1.000
_cell.length_b   1.000
_cell.length_c   1.000
_cell.angle_alpha   90.00
_cell.angle_beta   90.00
_cell.angle_gamma   90.00
#
_symmetry.space_group_name_H-M   'P 1'
#
loop_
_entity.id
_entity.type
_entity.pdbx_description
1 polymer ?
#
loop_
_entity_poly.entity_id
_entity_poly.type
_entity_poly.pdbx_seq_one_letter_code
_entity_poly.pdbx_strand_id
1 'polypeptide(L)' 'MPQYIITLEEDSTRSNAPEKYEEAIKAAKDHGGSIAEGNDFDWGFIIDFPEDSVSASTIMKNKTFKTIEDGNGQVTTQED' A
#
# COMPACT_ATOMS: atom_id res chain seq x y z
N MET A 1 -7.84 5.16 13.48
CA MET A 1 -7.18 5.26 12.17
C MET A 1 -6.56 3.90 11.93
N PRO A 2 -7.19 3.05 11.11
CA PRO A 2 -6.64 1.75 10.79
C PRO A 2 -5.36 1.93 9.97
N GLN A 3 -4.36 1.13 10.30
CA GLN A 3 -3.08 1.07 9.60
C GLN A 3 -3.04 -0.14 8.68
N TYR A 4 -2.48 0.07 7.51
CA TYR A 4 -2.27 -0.99 6.53
C TYR A 4 -0.80 -1.04 6.15
N ILE A 5 -0.25 -2.25 6.08
CA ILE A 5 1.09 -2.49 5.57
C ILE A 5 0.93 -2.93 4.12
N ILE A 6 1.42 -2.11 3.18
CA ILE A 6 1.40 -2.40 1.76
C ILE A 6 2.81 -2.79 1.32
N THR A 7 2.96 -4.00 0.80
CA THR A 7 4.19 -4.46 0.15
C THR A 7 4.04 -4.38 -1.35
N LEU A 8 5.14 -4.10 -2.05
CA LEU A 8 5.17 -3.99 -3.51
C LEU A 8 5.77 -5.24 -4.15
N GLU A 9 5.44 -5.44 -5.41
CA GLU A 9 6.14 -6.40 -6.24
C GLU A 9 7.62 -6.02 -6.36
N GLU A 10 8.49 -7.04 -6.52
CA GLU A 10 9.95 -6.83 -6.54
C GLU A 10 10.37 -5.86 -7.65
N ASP A 11 9.69 -5.89 -8.79
CA ASP A 11 9.92 -5.02 -9.95
C ASP A 11 9.30 -3.62 -9.82
N SER A 12 8.70 -3.33 -8.66
CA SER A 12 7.95 -2.11 -8.35
C SER A 12 8.47 -1.40 -7.07
N THR A 13 9.54 -1.93 -6.45
CA THR A 13 10.22 -1.31 -5.30
C THR A 13 10.85 0.04 -5.65
N ARG A 14 11.12 0.87 -4.64
CA ARG A 14 11.69 2.21 -4.83
C ARG A 14 13.02 2.17 -5.59
N SER A 15 13.88 1.20 -5.28
CA SER A 15 15.20 1.05 -5.91
C SER A 15 15.13 0.48 -7.32
N ASN A 16 14.14 -0.38 -7.63
CA ASN A 16 14.04 -1.02 -8.94
C ASN A 16 13.20 -0.21 -9.94
N ALA A 17 12.14 0.45 -9.48
CA ALA A 17 11.25 1.25 -10.33
C ALA A 17 10.65 2.43 -9.55
N PRO A 18 11.40 3.54 -9.37
CA PRO A 18 10.95 4.72 -8.63
C PRO A 18 9.60 5.28 -9.12
N GLU A 19 9.35 5.28 -10.43
CA GLU A 19 8.10 5.76 -11.01
C GLU A 19 6.90 4.90 -10.59
N LYS A 20 7.03 3.56 -10.64
CA LYS A 20 6.00 2.64 -10.16
C LYS A 20 5.78 2.77 -8.66
N TYR A 21 6.85 2.99 -7.89
CA TYR A 21 6.77 3.22 -6.46
C TYR A 21 5.97 4.49 -6.13
N GLU A 22 6.20 5.59 -6.86
CA GLU A 22 5.44 6.82 -6.68
C GLU A 22 3.97 6.65 -7.10
N GLU A 23 3.69 5.91 -8.17
CA GLU A 23 2.33 5.55 -8.58
C GLU A 23 1.61 4.70 -7.52
N ALA A 24 2.32 3.76 -6.90
CA ALA A 24 1.82 2.92 -5.81
C ALA A 24 1.41 3.79 -4.59
N ILE A 25 2.28 4.72 -4.18
CA ILE A 25 1.98 5.70 -3.13
C ILE A 25 0.77 6.56 -3.49
N LYS A 26 0.74 7.07 -4.72
CA LYS A 26 -0.35 7.92 -5.20
C LYS A 26 -1.69 7.17 -5.17
N ALA A 27 -1.72 5.94 -5.67
CA ALA A 27 -2.93 5.12 -5.65
C ALA A 27 -3.46 4.89 -4.23
N ALA A 28 -2.58 4.61 -3.27
CA ALA A 28 -2.97 4.43 -1.88
C ALA A 28 -3.51 5.74 -1.25
N LYS A 29 -2.90 6.89 -1.58
CA LYS A 29 -3.36 8.23 -1.14
C LYS A 29 -4.66 8.66 -1.80
N ASP A 30 -4.91 8.28 -3.06
CA ASP A 30 -6.16 8.57 -3.79
C ASP A 30 -7.38 7.92 -3.10
N HIS A 31 -7.17 6.93 -2.23
CA HIS A 31 -8.18 6.34 -1.34
C HIS A 31 -8.34 7.08 0.00
N GLY A 32 -7.78 8.28 0.15
CA GLY A 32 -7.89 9.09 1.36
C GLY A 32 -6.89 8.72 2.46
N GLY A 33 -5.93 7.84 2.18
CA GLY A 33 -4.89 7.46 3.12
C GLY A 33 -3.74 8.47 3.21
N SER A 34 -3.00 8.41 4.31
CA SER A 34 -1.82 9.24 4.56
C SER A 34 -0.65 8.37 5.05
N ILE A 35 0.56 8.72 4.64
CA ILE A 35 1.79 8.01 5.03
C ILE A 35 2.59 8.97 5.90
N ALA A 36 2.84 8.58 7.15
CA ALA A 36 3.69 9.35 8.06
C ALA A 36 5.17 9.31 7.62
N GLU A 37 5.96 10.30 8.03
CA GLU A 37 7.40 10.31 7.75
C GLU A 37 8.08 9.07 8.33
N GLY A 38 8.91 8.38 7.53
CA GLY A 38 9.61 7.17 7.94
C GLY A 38 8.79 5.88 7.80
N ASN A 39 7.54 5.96 7.35
CA ASN A 39 6.72 4.81 6.98
C ASN A 39 6.81 4.46 5.49
N ASP A 40 7.72 5.08 4.77
CA ASP A 40 7.99 4.88 3.36
C ASP A 40 9.30 4.08 3.19
N PHE A 41 9.18 2.79 2.88
CA PHE A 41 10.30 1.86 2.76
C PHE A 41 10.58 1.53 1.31
N ASP A 42 11.76 0.96 1.02
CA ASP A 42 12.09 0.51 -0.34
C ASP A 42 11.10 -0.53 -0.87
N TRP A 43 10.70 -1.47 -0.01
CA TRP A 43 9.83 -2.60 -0.33
C TRP A 43 8.32 -2.30 -0.25
N GLY A 44 7.94 -1.12 0.25
CA GLY A 44 6.54 -0.83 0.57
C GLY A 44 6.35 0.36 1.47
N PHE A 45 5.17 0.47 2.09
CA PHE A 45 4.85 1.58 2.98
C PHE A 45 3.71 1.24 3.95
N ILE A 46 3.65 1.97 5.06
CA ILE A 46 2.55 1.91 6.02
C ILE A 46 1.65 3.12 5.80
N ILE A 47 0.36 2.88 5.63
CA ILE A 47 -0.64 3.91 5.35
C ILE A 47 -1.72 3.93 6.42
N ASP A 48 -2.02 5.13 6.92
CA ASP A 48 -3.10 5.42 7.85
C ASP A 48 -4.34 5.87 7.06
N PHE A 49 -5.49 5.22 7.28
CA PHE A 49 -6.77 5.70 6.76
C PHE A 49 -7.57 6.44 7.85
N PRO A 50 -8.34 7.48 7.48
CA PRO A 50 -9.17 8.23 8.42
C PRO A 50 -10.41 7.45 8.89
N GLU A 51 -10.90 6.50 8.09
CA GLU A 51 -12.09 5.70 8.38
C GLU A 51 -11.82 4.19 8.25
N ASP A 52 -12.54 3.39 9.05
CA ASP A 52 -12.55 1.92 8.97
C ASP A 52 -13.28 1.38 7.71
N SER A 53 -13.81 2.28 6.87
CA SER A 53 -14.60 1.95 5.68
C SER A 53 -13.76 1.50 4.48
N VAL A 54 -12.44 1.73 4.50
CA VAL A 54 -11.55 1.37 3.39
C VAL A 54 -11.12 -0.10 3.51
N SER A 55 -11.68 -0.97 2.69
CA SER A 55 -11.28 -2.38 2.62
C SER A 55 -9.95 -2.58 1.87
N ALA A 56 -9.14 -3.55 2.30
CA ALA A 56 -7.89 -3.93 1.62
C ALA A 56 -8.12 -4.27 0.13
N SER A 57 -9.21 -4.97 -0.19
CA SER A 57 -9.60 -5.32 -1.57
C SER A 57 -9.87 -4.10 -2.47
N THR A 58 -10.25 -2.95 -1.89
CA THR A 58 -10.46 -1.72 -2.66
C THR A 58 -9.13 -1.12 -3.10
N ILE A 59 -8.13 -1.17 -2.21
CA ILE A 59 -6.78 -0.65 -2.45
C ILE A 59 -6.00 -1.61 -3.39
N MET A 60 -6.21 -2.92 -3.26
CA MET A 60 -5.55 -3.99 -4.04
C MET A 60 -5.79 -3.96 -5.56
N LYS A 61 -6.45 -2.94 -6.11
CA LYS A 61 -6.65 -2.81 -7.56
C LYS A 61 -5.39 -2.40 -8.32
N ASN A 62 -4.39 -1.85 -7.62
CA ASN A 62 -3.12 -1.47 -8.24
C ASN A 62 -2.18 -2.69 -8.32
N LYS A 63 -1.82 -3.09 -9.54
CA LYS A 63 -0.97 -4.26 -9.82
C LYS A 63 0.49 -4.14 -9.35
N THR A 64 0.91 -2.97 -8.85
CA THR A 64 2.22 -2.81 -8.18
C THR A 64 2.22 -3.37 -6.76
N PHE A 65 1.04 -3.55 -6.16
CA PHE A 65 0.90 -4.12 -4.83
C PHE A 65 1.04 -5.63 -4.88
N LYS A 66 1.74 -6.18 -3.89
CA LYS A 66 1.90 -7.61 -3.68
C LYS A 66 1.01 -8.10 -2.55
N THR A 67 1.12 -7.46 -1.39
CA THR A 67 0.25 -7.73 -0.24
C THR A 67 -0.24 -6.46 0.42
N ILE A 68 -1.40 -6.55 1.05
CA ILE A 68 -1.96 -5.55 1.95
C ILE A 68 -2.36 -6.28 3.23
N GLU A 69 -1.71 -5.96 4.35
CA GLU A 69 -2.08 -6.41 5.70
C GLU A 69 -2.88 -5.30 6.38
N ASP A 70 -4.06 -5.63 6.91
CA ASP A 70 -4.91 -4.68 7.65
C ASP A 70 -4.58 -4.61 9.15
N GLY A 71 -5.22 -3.69 9.86
CA GLY A 71 -5.03 -3.52 11.31
C GLY A 71 -5.44 -4.72 12.18
N ASN A 72 -6.09 -5.73 11.61
CA ASN A 72 -6.44 -6.99 12.29
C ASN A 72 -5.46 -8.13 11.96
N GLY A 73 -4.42 -7.86 11.15
CA GLY A 73 -3.46 -8.85 10.66
C GLY A 73 -3.99 -9.71 9.51
N GLN A 74 -5.10 -9.32 8.88
CA GLN A 74 -5.59 -10.01 7.70
C GLN A 74 -4.79 -9.58 6.47
N VAL A 75 -4.18 -10.56 5.80
CA VAL A 75 -3.39 -10.35 4.60
C VAL A 75 -4.25 -10.62 3.36
N THR A 76 -4.35 -9.63 2.49
CA THR A 76 -4.82 -9.78 1.11
C THR A 76 -3.60 -9.83 0.20
N THR A 77 -3.59 -10.76 -0.76
CA THR A 77 -2.53 -10.87 -1.77
C THR A 77 -3.09 -10.53 -3.14
N GLN A 78 -2.29 -9.92 -4.00
CA GLN A 78 -2.65 -9.62 -5.38
C GLN A 78 -2.99 -10.92 -6.13
N GLU A 79 -4.14 -10.97 -6.79
CA GLU A 79 -4.45 -12.06 -7.73
C GLU A 79 -3.70 -11.84 -9.04
N ASP A 80 -3.17 -12.94 -9.60
CA ASP A 80 -2.45 -13.00 -10.88
C ASP A 80 -3.27 -12.37 -12.04
#